data_AF-A0A2M8EM27-F1
#
_entry.id   AF-A0A2M8EM27-F1
#
_cell.length_a   1.000
_cell.length_b   1.000
_cell.length_c   1.000
_cell.angle_alpha   90.00
_cell.angle_beta   90.00
_cell.angle_gamma   90.00
#
_symmetry.space_group_name_H-M   'P 1'
#
loop_
_entity.id
_entity.type
_entity.pdbx_description
1 polymer ?
#
loop_
_entity_poly.entity_id
_entity_poly.type
_entity_poly.pdbx_seq_one_letter_code
_entity_poly.pdbx_strand_id
1 'polypeptide(L)'
;MASYIEMESGKNAFFRARALKNASDVLSSFPYDLSSPEWCDASKLEKIQGIGKNTAEHIIEFIKTGKVSDYEALKSKSPVKLEELLRIQGIGPKSILKLYKELGVTDVPSLKKAAQENKISALVGFGDKKQSSILESIEFAITHSGRVSIADAEYEINKLFDFMKNDKNIIKIEVAGSLRRRKETIGDIDILVSSKSPGETMTHFVSYKNVEKVLANGETKSSIWLKSKIQVDIRLVDVDSFGAALQYFTGSKEHN
;
A
#
# COMPACT_ATOMS: atom_id res chain seq x y z
N MET A 1 4.11 13.20 0.52
CA MET A 1 3.83 14.64 0.78
C MET A 1 2.46 14.88 1.41
N ALA A 2 1.36 14.45 0.79
CA ALA A 2 -0.01 14.71 1.28
C ALA A 2 -0.18 14.40 2.78
N SER A 3 0.31 13.25 3.24
CA SER A 3 0.23 12.84 4.64
C SER A 3 0.91 13.80 5.61
N TYR A 4 2.05 14.41 5.24
CA TYR A 4 2.71 15.42 6.07
C TYR A 4 1.86 16.71 6.13
N ILE A 5 1.29 17.13 5.01
CA ILE A 5 0.40 18.31 4.95
C ILE A 5 -0.88 18.07 5.77
N GLU A 6 -1.40 16.85 5.83
CA GLU A 6 -2.56 16.53 6.68
C GLU A 6 -2.30 16.65 8.19
N MET A 7 -1.02 16.70 8.60
CA MET A 7 -0.63 17.03 9.97
C MET A 7 -0.65 18.55 10.23
N GLU A 8 -0.69 19.38 9.18
CA GLU A 8 -0.83 20.83 9.31
C GLU A 8 -2.30 21.21 9.55
N SER A 9 -2.53 22.26 10.35
CA SER A 9 -3.86 22.80 10.61
C SER A 9 -4.25 23.82 9.53
N GLY A 10 -5.49 23.74 9.01
CA GLY A 10 -6.09 24.81 8.21
C GLY A 10 -6.76 24.33 6.92
N LYS A 11 -7.70 25.15 6.39
CA LYS A 11 -8.42 24.84 5.15
C LYS A 11 -7.48 24.69 3.95
N ASN A 12 -6.43 25.50 3.88
CA ASN A 12 -5.44 25.44 2.79
C ASN A 12 -4.66 24.12 2.78
N ALA A 13 -4.27 23.62 3.95
CA ALA A 13 -3.61 22.33 4.07
C ALA A 13 -4.51 21.18 3.59
N PHE A 14 -5.80 21.22 3.93
CA PHE A 14 -6.78 20.24 3.45
C PHE A 14 -6.89 20.20 1.92
N PHE A 15 -7.02 21.35 1.26
CA PHE A 15 -7.10 21.41 -0.20
C PHE A 15 -5.81 20.93 -0.86
N ARG A 16 -4.64 21.32 -0.34
CA ARG A 16 -3.32 20.88 -0.84
C ARG A 16 -3.12 19.38 -0.69
N ALA A 17 -3.44 18.82 0.46
CA ALA A 17 -3.35 17.38 0.69
C ALA A 17 -4.28 16.60 -0.25
N ARG A 18 -5.51 17.08 -0.44
CA ARG A 18 -6.47 16.45 -1.37
C ARG A 18 -5.99 16.51 -2.82
N ALA A 19 -5.45 17.64 -3.26
CA ALA A 19 -4.88 17.78 -4.60
C ALA A 19 -3.74 16.78 -4.84
N LEU A 20 -2.83 16.62 -3.87
CA LEU A 20 -1.74 15.64 -3.96
C LEU A 20 -2.23 14.19 -3.95
N LYS A 21 -3.29 13.87 -3.19
CA LYS A 21 -3.91 12.53 -3.21
C LYS A 21 -4.55 12.23 -4.57
N ASN A 22 -5.35 13.16 -5.08
CA ASN A 22 -5.96 13.02 -6.41
C ASN A 22 -4.88 12.85 -7.49
N ALA A 23 -3.81 13.64 -7.43
CA ALA A 23 -2.69 13.47 -8.36
C ALA A 23 -2.02 12.10 -8.20
N SER A 24 -1.82 11.61 -6.98
CA SER A 24 -1.30 10.24 -6.75
C SER A 24 -2.17 9.17 -7.42
N ASP A 25 -3.49 9.29 -7.34
CA ASP A 25 -4.43 8.34 -7.95
C ASP A 25 -4.38 8.40 -9.49
N VAL A 26 -4.29 9.62 -10.04
CA VAL A 26 -4.12 9.86 -11.48
C VAL A 26 -2.80 9.28 -11.96
N LEU A 27 -1.68 9.53 -11.27
CA LEU A 27 -0.37 9.02 -11.64
C LEU A 27 -0.29 7.49 -11.51
N SER A 28 -0.99 6.90 -10.54
CA SER A 28 -1.00 5.44 -10.33
C SER A 28 -1.71 4.68 -11.45
N SER A 29 -2.64 5.33 -12.16
CA SER A 29 -3.35 4.78 -13.31
C SER A 29 -2.85 5.33 -14.65
N PHE A 30 -1.79 6.15 -14.63
CA PHE A 30 -1.27 6.78 -15.82
C PHE A 30 -0.56 5.75 -16.72
N PRO A 31 -0.96 5.61 -18.00
CA PRO A 31 -0.52 4.49 -18.84
C PRO A 31 0.88 4.66 -19.44
N TYR A 32 1.48 5.84 -19.34
CA TYR A 32 2.77 6.14 -19.97
C TYR A 32 3.86 6.39 -18.94
N ASP A 33 5.11 6.14 -19.34
CA ASP A 33 6.26 6.53 -18.54
C ASP A 33 6.42 8.05 -18.53
N LEU A 34 6.31 8.63 -17.34
CA LEU A 34 6.47 10.07 -17.10
C LEU A 34 7.90 10.55 -17.38
N SER A 35 8.89 9.65 -17.34
CA SER A 35 10.29 9.96 -17.65
C SER A 35 10.57 10.07 -19.15
N SER A 36 9.63 9.64 -20.00
CA SER A 36 9.78 9.74 -21.45
C SER A 36 9.93 11.20 -21.90
N PRO A 37 10.64 11.46 -23.01
CA PRO A 37 10.80 12.82 -23.56
C PRO A 37 9.47 13.52 -23.85
N GLU A 38 8.42 12.72 -24.11
CA GLU A 38 7.10 13.22 -24.39
C GLU A 38 6.37 13.76 -23.14
N TRP A 39 6.58 13.15 -21.97
CA TRP A 39 5.84 13.44 -20.73
C TRP A 39 6.68 14.20 -19.69
N CYS A 40 7.99 14.30 -19.89
CA CYS A 40 8.90 15.09 -19.05
C CYS A 40 8.79 16.61 -19.32
N ASP A 41 7.56 17.12 -19.37
CA ASP A 41 7.21 18.54 -19.53
C ASP A 41 6.08 18.92 -18.58
N ALA A 42 6.35 19.85 -17.65
CA ALA A 42 5.39 20.34 -16.68
C ALA A 42 4.12 20.90 -17.36
N SER A 43 4.26 21.63 -18.46
CA SER A 43 3.15 22.26 -19.18
C SER A 43 2.19 21.21 -19.78
N LYS A 44 2.71 20.03 -20.10
CA LYS A 44 1.91 18.91 -20.60
C LYS A 44 1.25 18.16 -19.45
N LEU A 45 1.99 17.92 -18.35
CA LEU A 45 1.44 17.30 -17.14
C LEU A 45 0.29 18.12 -16.55
N GLU A 46 0.38 19.45 -16.57
CA GLU A 46 -0.69 20.36 -16.13
C GLU A 46 -2.01 20.21 -16.91
N LYS A 47 -1.96 19.68 -18.13
CA LYS A 47 -3.18 19.42 -18.93
C LYS A 47 -3.92 18.18 -18.46
N ILE A 48 -3.29 17.33 -17.65
CA ILE A 48 -3.92 16.14 -17.10
C ILE A 48 -4.87 16.57 -15.97
N GLN A 49 -6.15 16.21 -16.10
CA GLN A 49 -7.14 16.50 -15.08
C GLN A 49 -6.71 15.89 -13.73
N GLY A 50 -6.61 16.74 -12.70
CA GLY A 50 -6.15 16.34 -11.37
C GLY A 50 -4.68 16.63 -11.08
N ILE A 51 -3.90 17.07 -12.07
CA ILE A 51 -2.53 17.55 -11.91
C ILE A 51 -2.50 19.07 -12.08
N GLY A 52 -2.16 19.80 -11.01
CA GLY A 52 -1.95 21.24 -11.06
C GLY A 52 -0.47 21.60 -11.21
N LYS A 53 -0.19 22.89 -11.46
CA LYS A 53 1.16 23.45 -11.67
C LYS A 53 2.20 22.95 -10.67
N ASN A 54 2.00 23.15 -9.37
CA ASN A 54 2.98 22.74 -8.37
C ASN A 54 3.23 21.22 -8.37
N THR A 55 2.19 20.41 -8.62
CA THR A 55 2.35 18.96 -8.70
C THR A 55 3.14 18.56 -9.95
N ALA A 56 2.89 19.22 -11.08
CA ALA A 56 3.68 19.02 -12.31
C ALA A 56 5.16 19.37 -12.08
N GLU A 57 5.44 20.49 -11.42
CA GLU A 57 6.79 20.90 -11.04
C GLU A 57 7.46 19.85 -10.14
N HIS A 58 6.76 19.32 -9.12
CA HIS A 58 7.28 18.25 -8.25
C HIS A 58 7.57 16.95 -9.01
N ILE A 59 6.72 16.58 -9.98
CA ILE A 59 6.95 15.39 -10.82
C ILE A 59 8.24 15.55 -11.63
N ILE A 60 8.43 16.71 -12.28
CA ILE A 60 9.64 17.00 -13.07
C ILE A 60 10.89 17.06 -12.18
N GLU A 61 10.79 17.67 -11.01
CA GLU A 61 11.89 17.70 -10.03
C GLU A 61 12.30 16.29 -9.62
N PHE A 62 11.32 15.44 -9.33
CA PHE A 62 11.57 14.04 -8.96
C PHE A 62 12.23 13.26 -10.10
N ILE A 63 11.77 13.42 -11.34
CA ILE A 63 12.36 12.75 -12.51
C ILE A 63 13.82 13.17 -12.69
N LYS A 64 14.13 14.46 -12.52
CA LYS A 64 15.49 15.00 -12.74
C LYS A 64 16.47 14.68 -11.61
N THR A 65 16.00 14.66 -10.36
CA THR A 65 16.88 14.66 -9.18
C THR A 65 16.71 13.42 -8.30
N GLY A 66 15.65 12.64 -8.50
CA GLY A 66 15.23 11.56 -7.61
C GLY A 66 14.64 12.05 -6.27
N LYS A 67 14.45 13.36 -6.10
CA LYS A 67 13.97 13.99 -4.86
C LYS A 67 12.96 15.10 -5.18
N VAL A 68 12.19 15.49 -4.16
CA VAL A 68 11.31 16.66 -4.21
C VAL A 68 11.64 17.53 -3.01
N SER A 69 12.12 18.76 -3.25
CA SER A 69 12.61 19.63 -2.17
C SER A 69 11.54 19.92 -1.12
N ASP A 70 10.29 20.12 -1.56
CA ASP A 70 9.15 20.31 -0.65
C ASP A 70 8.87 19.08 0.21
N TYR A 71 9.06 17.88 -0.32
CA TYR A 71 8.92 16.64 0.45
C TYR A 71 9.98 16.54 1.55
N GLU A 72 11.24 16.79 1.20
CA GLU A 72 12.35 16.76 2.15
C GLU A 72 12.18 17.81 3.25
N ALA A 73 11.73 19.01 2.89
CA ALA A 73 11.44 20.07 3.86
C ALA A 73 10.29 19.69 4.81
N LEU A 74 9.21 19.08 4.31
CA LEU A 74 8.10 18.58 5.13
C LEU A 74 8.55 17.45 6.06
N LYS A 75 9.35 16.52 5.54
CA LYS A 75 9.90 15.38 6.29
C LYS A 75 10.83 15.84 7.42
N SER A 76 11.75 16.76 7.12
CA SER A 76 12.70 17.34 8.08
C SER A 76 12.01 18.09 9.22
N LYS A 77 10.91 18.80 8.93
CA LYS A 77 10.13 19.53 9.94
C LYS A 77 9.23 18.63 10.79
N SER A 78 9.02 17.38 10.40
CA SER A 78 8.12 16.48 11.11
C SER A 78 8.78 15.93 12.38
N PRO A 79 8.16 16.08 13.55
CA PRO A 79 8.72 15.55 14.79
C PRO A 79 8.50 14.04 14.95
N VAL A 80 7.85 13.40 13.97
CA VAL A 80 7.49 11.97 14.01
C VAL A 80 8.01 11.26 12.77
N LYS A 81 8.29 9.97 12.92
CA LYS A 81 8.59 9.06 11.82
C LYS A 81 7.30 8.66 11.11
N LEU A 82 6.70 9.63 10.41
CA LEU A 82 5.37 9.49 9.83
C LEU A 82 5.26 8.29 8.88
N GLU A 83 6.28 8.06 8.05
CA GLU A 83 6.33 6.93 7.11
C GLU A 83 6.29 5.57 7.80
N GLU A 84 6.96 5.41 8.95
CA GLU A 84 6.93 4.17 9.73
C GLU A 84 5.56 3.98 10.38
N LEU A 85 5.01 5.05 10.96
CA LEU A 85 3.72 5.02 11.65
C LEU A 85 2.55 4.77 10.69
N LEU A 86 2.58 5.32 9.48
CA LEU A 86 1.52 5.08 8.48
C LEU A 86 1.45 3.64 7.96
N ARG A 87 2.48 2.81 8.21
CA ARG A 87 2.42 1.37 7.91
C ARG A 87 1.55 0.61 8.89
N ILE A 88 1.28 1.17 10.08
CA ILE A 88 0.39 0.58 11.06
C ILE A 88 -1.05 0.84 10.61
N GLN A 89 -1.80 -0.24 10.41
CA GLN A 89 -3.18 -0.16 9.96
C GLN A 89 -4.05 0.52 11.03
N GLY A 90 -5.04 1.29 10.57
CA GLY A 90 -5.99 1.97 11.45
C GLY A 90 -5.50 3.32 12.01
N ILE A 91 -4.28 3.77 11.68
CA ILE A 91 -3.79 5.11 12.02
C ILE A 91 -3.46 5.94 10.77
N GLY A 92 -4.19 7.05 10.62
CA GLY A 92 -3.91 8.06 9.60
C GLY A 92 -3.17 9.28 10.17
N PRO A 93 -2.74 10.23 9.31
CA PRO A 93 -1.92 11.37 9.72
C PRO A 93 -2.52 12.21 10.86
N LYS A 94 -3.84 12.43 10.87
CA LYS A 94 -4.53 13.14 11.96
C LYS A 94 -4.50 12.38 13.29
N SER A 95 -4.62 11.04 13.24
CA SER A 95 -4.51 10.21 14.44
C SER A 95 -3.07 10.25 14.97
N ILE A 96 -2.08 10.17 14.09
CA ILE A 96 -0.66 10.27 14.43
C ILE A 96 -0.34 11.63 15.07
N LEU A 97 -0.83 12.73 14.49
CA LEU A 97 -0.67 14.07 15.08
C LEU A 97 -1.26 14.15 16.49
N LYS A 98 -2.45 13.56 16.72
CA LYS A 98 -3.08 13.54 18.04
C LYS A 98 -2.28 12.70 19.04
N LEU A 99 -1.81 11.52 18.63
CA LEU A 99 -0.96 10.66 19.46
C LEU A 99 0.37 11.36 19.83
N TYR A 100 0.95 12.11 18.90
CA TYR A 100 2.12 12.94 19.17
C TYR A 100 1.83 14.04 20.18
N LYS A 101 0.76 14.82 19.99
CA LYS A 101 0.42 15.96 20.87
C LYS A 101 0.04 15.53 22.29
N GLU A 102 -0.74 14.46 22.41
CA GLU A 102 -1.32 14.04 23.69
C GLU A 102 -0.41 13.05 24.44
N LEU A 103 0.31 12.18 23.73
CA LEU A 103 1.06 11.07 24.31
C LEU A 103 2.56 11.08 23.97
N GLY A 104 3.03 12.04 23.17
CA GLY A 104 4.44 12.14 22.78
C GLY A 104 4.91 11.01 21.84
N VAL A 105 3.99 10.36 21.12
CA VAL A 105 4.34 9.28 20.18
C VAL A 105 5.06 9.84 18.96
N THR A 106 6.29 9.40 18.72
CA THR A 106 7.14 9.83 17.60
C THR A 106 7.50 8.70 16.64
N ASP A 107 7.34 7.45 17.05
CA ASP A 107 7.76 6.25 16.31
C ASP A 107 6.96 5.00 16.72
N VAL A 108 7.19 3.87 16.04
CA VAL A 108 6.49 2.60 16.34
C VAL A 108 6.75 2.10 17.76
N PRO A 109 7.99 2.14 18.32
CA PRO A 109 8.23 1.77 19.72
C PRO A 109 7.43 2.59 20.74
N SER A 110 7.42 3.93 20.61
CA SER A 110 6.65 4.81 21.50
C SER A 110 5.14 4.59 21.35
N LEU A 111 4.66 4.33 20.13
CA LEU A 111 3.27 3.95 19.87
C LEU A 111 2.91 2.64 20.58
N LYS A 112 3.77 1.61 20.48
CA LYS A 112 3.58 0.31 21.13
C LYS A 112 3.46 0.48 22.64
N LYS A 113 4.38 1.23 23.24
CA LYS A 113 4.40 1.51 24.69
C LYS A 113 3.11 2.20 25.13
N ALA A 114 2.70 3.26 24.43
CA ALA A 114 1.46 3.98 24.75
C ALA A 114 0.21 3.08 24.65
N ALA A 115 0.19 2.16 23.68
CA ALA A 115 -0.90 1.22 23.52
C ALA A 115 -0.92 0.14 24.61
N GLN A 116 0.25 -0.40 25.00
CA GLN A 116 0.38 -1.38 26.10
C GLN A 116 0.03 -0.79 27.47
N GLU A 117 0.30 0.49 27.68
CA GLU A 117 -0.06 1.23 28.90
C GLU A 117 -1.53 1.68 28.93
N ASN A 118 -2.36 1.26 27.95
CA ASN A 118 -3.76 1.66 27.80
C ASN A 118 -4.00 3.17 27.68
N LYS A 119 -2.99 3.94 27.28
CA LYS A 119 -3.09 5.41 27.15
C LYS A 119 -3.82 5.83 25.88
N ILE A 120 -3.78 4.99 24.84
CA ILE A 120 -4.41 5.31 23.55
C ILE A 120 -5.94 5.25 23.66
N SER A 121 -6.49 4.25 24.36
CA SER A 121 -7.94 4.10 24.47
C SER A 121 -8.62 5.25 25.22
N ALA A 122 -7.91 5.89 26.15
CA ALA A 122 -8.35 7.09 26.86
C ALA A 122 -8.51 8.32 25.97
N LEU A 123 -7.92 8.34 24.76
CA LEU A 123 -8.07 9.46 23.83
C LEU A 123 -9.42 9.42 23.10
N VAL A 124 -10.09 10.57 23.05
CA VAL A 124 -11.33 10.74 22.27
C VAL A 124 -11.12 10.29 20.82
N GLY A 125 -11.96 9.37 20.34
CA GLY A 125 -11.91 8.82 18.98
C GLY A 125 -10.93 7.65 18.77
N PHE A 126 -10.33 7.13 19.85
CA PHE A 126 -9.55 5.90 19.82
C PHE A 126 -10.29 4.74 20.48
N GLY A 127 -10.55 4.78 21.80
CA GLY A 127 -11.24 3.69 22.49
C GLY A 127 -10.52 2.33 22.40
N ASP A 128 -11.06 1.32 23.09
CA ASP A 128 -10.37 0.04 23.27
C ASP A 128 -10.23 -0.77 21.97
N LYS A 129 -11.24 -0.71 21.10
CA LYS A 129 -11.21 -1.40 19.80
C LYS A 129 -10.07 -0.91 18.92
N LYS A 130 -9.90 0.41 18.80
CA LYS A 130 -8.85 0.98 17.96
C LYS A 130 -7.47 0.74 18.57
N GLN A 131 -7.34 0.86 19.89
CA GLN A 131 -6.08 0.50 20.56
C GLN A 131 -5.70 -0.96 20.33
N SER A 132 -6.64 -1.89 20.48
CA SER A 132 -6.42 -3.32 20.23
C SER A 132 -6.00 -3.56 18.77
N SER A 133 -6.67 -2.92 17.81
CA SER A 133 -6.29 -2.97 16.39
C SER A 133 -4.90 -2.38 16.12
N ILE A 134 -4.49 -1.35 16.85
CA ILE A 134 -3.16 -0.74 16.75
C ILE A 134 -2.12 -1.71 17.29
N LEU A 135 -2.32 -2.28 18.49
CA LEU A 135 -1.43 -3.28 19.08
C LEU A 135 -1.26 -4.48 18.16
N GLU A 136 -2.37 -5.04 17.68
CA GLU A 136 -2.37 -6.14 16.73
C GLU A 136 -1.58 -5.77 15.48
N SER A 137 -1.80 -4.58 14.91
CA SER A 137 -1.06 -4.14 13.71
C SER A 137 0.43 -3.89 13.96
N ILE A 138 0.83 -3.46 15.17
CA ILE A 138 2.23 -3.28 15.54
C ILE A 138 2.91 -4.63 15.73
N GLU A 139 2.28 -5.52 16.50
CA GLU A 139 2.77 -6.89 16.67
C GLU A 139 2.88 -7.56 15.33
N PHE A 140 1.88 -7.39 14.47
CA PHE A 140 1.88 -7.83 13.10
C PHE A 140 3.10 -7.29 12.32
N ALA A 141 3.31 -5.96 12.27
CA ALA A 141 4.41 -5.35 11.54
C ALA A 141 5.80 -5.83 12.04
N ILE A 142 5.92 -6.10 13.34
CA ILE A 142 7.15 -6.60 13.96
C ILE A 142 7.37 -8.08 13.63
N THR A 143 6.34 -8.92 13.77
CA THR A 143 6.45 -10.38 13.63
C THR A 143 6.41 -10.86 12.17
N HIS A 144 5.88 -10.06 11.25
CA HIS A 144 5.62 -10.43 9.86
C HIS A 144 6.41 -9.58 8.84
N SER A 145 7.41 -8.83 9.31
CA SER A 145 8.46 -8.26 8.46
C SER A 145 9.50 -9.31 8.00
N GLY A 146 9.30 -10.57 8.39
CA GLY A 146 10.15 -11.70 8.03
C GLY A 146 9.90 -12.19 6.61
N ARG A 147 10.97 -12.64 5.96
CA ARG A 147 10.86 -13.41 4.73
C ARG A 147 10.57 -14.87 5.10
N VAL A 148 9.68 -15.53 4.37
CA VAL A 148 9.40 -16.97 4.54
C VAL A 148 10.21 -17.80 3.56
N SER A 149 10.40 -19.09 3.82
CA SER A 149 11.06 -19.98 2.87
C SER A 149 10.19 -20.14 1.60
N ILE A 150 10.82 -20.37 0.45
CA ILE A 150 10.09 -20.69 -0.77
C ILE A 150 9.16 -21.91 -0.60
N ALA A 151 9.57 -22.90 0.20
CA ALA A 151 8.77 -24.09 0.46
C ALA A 151 7.46 -23.78 1.19
N ASP A 152 7.51 -22.91 2.22
CA ASP A 152 6.31 -22.49 2.96
C ASP A 152 5.38 -21.66 2.07
N ALA A 153 5.95 -20.78 1.23
CA ALA A 153 5.20 -19.98 0.27
C ALA A 153 4.52 -20.86 -0.80
N GLU A 154 5.24 -21.82 -1.37
CA GLU A 154 4.70 -22.80 -2.34
C GLU A 154 3.60 -23.66 -1.72
N TYR A 155 3.75 -24.08 -0.47
CA TYR A 155 2.74 -24.87 0.24
C TYR A 155 1.42 -24.10 0.43
N GLU A 156 1.49 -22.84 0.84
CA GLU A 156 0.29 -22.02 1.07
C GLU A 156 -0.35 -21.53 -0.24
N ILE A 157 0.44 -21.17 -1.25
CA ILE A 157 -0.10 -20.72 -2.54
C ILE A 157 -0.82 -21.86 -3.27
N ASN A 158 -0.32 -23.09 -3.20
CA ASN A 158 -0.95 -24.24 -3.84
C ASN A 158 -2.36 -24.50 -3.27
N LYS A 159 -2.52 -24.44 -1.94
CA LYS A 159 -3.84 -24.57 -1.31
C LYS A 159 -4.80 -23.44 -1.70
N LEU A 160 -4.29 -22.22 -1.77
CA LEU A 160 -5.09 -21.07 -2.19
C LEU A 160 -5.50 -21.22 -3.67
N PHE A 161 -4.60 -21.67 -4.54
CA PHE A 161 -4.91 -21.92 -5.95
C PHE A 161 -5.96 -23.03 -6.10
N ASP A 162 -5.88 -24.10 -5.31
CA ASP A 162 -6.92 -25.14 -5.29
C ASP A 162 -8.28 -24.60 -4.87
N PHE A 163 -8.32 -23.65 -3.93
CA PHE A 163 -9.55 -22.95 -3.58
C PHE A 163 -10.04 -22.03 -4.71
N MET A 164 -9.14 -21.27 -5.35
CA MET A 164 -9.46 -20.34 -6.44
C MET A 164 -9.95 -21.06 -7.71
N LYS A 165 -9.53 -22.31 -7.96
CA LYS A 165 -10.06 -23.14 -9.08
C LYS A 165 -11.59 -23.31 -9.04
N ASN A 166 -12.24 -23.13 -7.89
CA ASN A 166 -13.70 -23.23 -7.77
C ASN A 166 -14.43 -21.98 -8.27
N ASP A 167 -13.72 -20.87 -8.50
CA ASP A 167 -14.31 -19.67 -9.09
C ASP A 167 -14.34 -19.79 -10.63
N LYS A 168 -15.56 -19.95 -11.16
CA LYS A 168 -15.82 -20.10 -12.60
C LYS A 168 -15.64 -18.79 -13.39
N ASN A 169 -15.50 -17.65 -12.71
CA ASN A 169 -15.30 -16.36 -13.35
C ASN A 169 -13.84 -16.14 -13.77
N ILE A 170 -12.90 -16.89 -13.17
CA ILE A 170 -11.48 -16.76 -13.49
C ILE A 170 -11.21 -17.23 -14.92
N ILE A 171 -10.59 -16.35 -15.70
CA ILE A 171 -10.08 -16.63 -17.04
C ILE A 171 -8.63 -17.13 -16.94
N LYS A 172 -7.82 -16.47 -16.11
CA LYS A 172 -6.41 -16.79 -15.91
C LYS A 172 -5.95 -16.35 -14.52
N ILE A 173 -5.10 -17.14 -13.88
CA ILE A 173 -4.52 -16.81 -12.58
C ILE A 173 -3.07 -17.32 -12.54
N GLU A 174 -2.14 -16.49 -12.13
CA GLU A 174 -0.71 -16.83 -12.06
C GLU A 174 -0.04 -16.15 -10.87
N VAL A 175 0.95 -16.84 -10.28
CA VAL A 175 1.86 -16.23 -9.31
C VAL A 175 2.78 -15.26 -10.04
N ALA A 176 3.16 -14.16 -9.39
CA ALA A 176 4.15 -13.20 -9.87
C ALA A 176 5.24 -12.98 -8.81
N GLY A 177 5.92 -11.84 -8.88
CA GLY A 177 6.85 -11.40 -7.85
C GLY A 177 8.00 -12.36 -7.59
N SER A 178 8.50 -12.32 -6.35
CA SER A 178 9.69 -13.08 -5.96
C SER A 178 9.50 -14.59 -5.95
N LEU A 179 8.26 -15.06 -5.76
CA LEU A 179 7.92 -16.47 -5.77
C LEU A 179 8.04 -17.06 -7.19
N ARG A 180 7.54 -16.35 -8.21
CA ARG A 180 7.71 -16.77 -9.62
C ARG A 180 9.18 -16.81 -10.05
N ARG A 181 10.03 -15.96 -9.47
CA ARG A 181 11.49 -15.96 -9.71
C ARG A 181 12.26 -17.00 -8.88
N ARG A 182 11.55 -17.82 -8.08
CA ARG A 182 12.11 -18.84 -7.20
C ARG A 182 13.19 -18.32 -6.23
N LYS A 183 13.00 -17.11 -5.67
CA LYS A 183 13.90 -16.63 -4.61
C LYS A 183 13.80 -17.57 -3.40
N GLU A 184 14.93 -17.89 -2.78
CA GLU A 184 15.01 -18.80 -1.62
C GLU A 184 14.12 -18.36 -0.46
N THR A 185 14.01 -17.04 -0.28
CA THR A 185 13.12 -16.41 0.70
C THR A 185 12.16 -15.48 -0.01
N ILE A 186 10.91 -15.43 0.45
CA ILE A 186 9.79 -14.70 -0.14
C ILE A 186 9.28 -13.67 0.88
N GLY A 187 8.95 -12.47 0.42
CA GLY A 187 8.29 -11.47 1.28
C GLY A 187 6.79 -11.75 1.33
N ASP A 188 6.06 -11.01 0.51
CA ASP A 188 4.69 -11.27 0.11
C ASP A 188 4.61 -12.16 -1.14
N ILE A 189 3.43 -12.75 -1.36
CA ILE A 189 3.10 -13.48 -2.58
C ILE A 189 2.21 -12.60 -3.46
N ASP A 190 2.68 -12.31 -4.66
CA ASP A 190 1.92 -11.59 -5.68
C ASP A 190 1.17 -12.57 -6.58
N ILE A 191 -0.10 -12.29 -6.86
CA ILE A 191 -0.94 -13.04 -7.80
C ILE A 191 -1.53 -12.05 -8.83
N LEU A 192 -1.50 -12.43 -10.10
CA LEU A 192 -2.28 -11.79 -11.14
C LEU A 192 -3.49 -12.65 -11.50
N VAL A 193 -4.64 -12.01 -11.70
CA VAL A 193 -5.87 -12.69 -12.11
C VAL A 193 -6.58 -11.90 -13.21
N SER A 194 -7.11 -12.60 -14.21
CA SER A 194 -8.13 -12.08 -15.13
C SER A 194 -9.45 -12.77 -14.82
N SER A 195 -10.53 -12.00 -14.76
CA SER A 195 -11.85 -12.51 -14.42
C SER A 195 -12.95 -11.86 -15.26
N LYS A 196 -14.00 -12.64 -15.54
CA LYS A 196 -15.25 -12.16 -16.15
C LYS A 196 -16.11 -11.34 -15.17
N SER A 197 -15.94 -11.57 -13.86
CA SER A 197 -16.64 -10.86 -12.78
C SER A 197 -15.64 -10.51 -11.69
N PRO A 198 -14.90 -9.39 -11.83
CA PRO A 198 -13.84 -9.01 -10.89
C PRO A 198 -14.27 -8.93 -9.43
N GLY A 199 -15.43 -8.31 -9.15
CA GLY A 199 -15.95 -8.17 -7.79
C GLY A 199 -16.26 -9.52 -7.13
N GLU A 200 -16.83 -10.46 -7.87
CA GLU A 200 -17.09 -11.82 -7.38
C GLU A 200 -15.78 -12.58 -7.13
N THR A 201 -14.81 -12.49 -8.04
CA THR A 201 -13.50 -13.14 -7.86
C THR A 201 -12.74 -12.58 -6.64
N MET A 202 -12.76 -11.27 -6.43
CA MET A 202 -12.15 -10.65 -5.25
C MET A 202 -12.86 -11.06 -3.97
N THR A 203 -14.19 -11.15 -3.99
CA THR A 203 -14.99 -11.65 -2.87
C THR A 203 -14.68 -13.12 -2.54
N HIS A 204 -14.56 -13.97 -3.57
CA HIS A 204 -14.15 -15.36 -3.41
C HIS A 204 -12.77 -15.45 -2.78
N PHE A 205 -11.79 -14.72 -3.31
CA PHE A 205 -10.42 -14.67 -2.78
C PHE A 205 -10.36 -14.31 -1.28
N VAL A 206 -11.04 -13.25 -0.85
CA VAL A 206 -11.03 -12.83 0.56
C VAL A 206 -11.82 -13.77 1.48
N SER A 207 -12.67 -14.63 0.93
CA SER A 207 -13.45 -15.63 1.69
C SER A 207 -12.68 -16.92 1.99
N TYR A 208 -11.44 -17.05 1.51
CA TYR A 208 -10.62 -18.23 1.73
C TYR A 208 -10.46 -18.56 3.22
N LYS A 209 -10.74 -19.81 3.62
CA LYS A 209 -10.80 -20.24 5.03
C LYS A 209 -9.54 -20.02 5.88
N ASN A 210 -8.39 -19.91 5.22
CA ASN A 210 -7.11 -19.66 5.88
C ASN A 210 -6.77 -18.17 5.97
N VAL A 211 -7.64 -17.28 5.52
CA VAL A 211 -7.53 -15.84 5.79
C VAL A 211 -7.65 -15.63 7.30
N GLU A 212 -6.66 -14.96 7.86
CA GLU A 212 -6.68 -14.42 9.21
C GLU A 212 -7.25 -12.99 9.20
N LYS A 213 -6.84 -12.18 8.22
CA LYS A 213 -7.26 -10.79 8.10
C LYS A 213 -7.29 -10.33 6.66
N VAL A 214 -8.34 -9.57 6.31
CA VAL A 214 -8.42 -8.85 5.02
C VAL A 214 -7.83 -7.46 5.21
N LEU A 215 -6.81 -7.12 4.43
CA LEU A 215 -6.05 -5.86 4.53
C LEU A 215 -6.61 -4.81 3.59
N ALA A 216 -7.01 -5.25 2.41
CA ALA A 216 -7.66 -4.45 1.41
C ALA A 216 -8.60 -5.35 0.61
N ASN A 217 -9.78 -4.82 0.26
CA ASN A 217 -10.71 -5.47 -0.64
C ASN A 217 -11.24 -4.43 -1.63
N GLY A 218 -10.89 -4.59 -2.89
CA GLY A 218 -11.27 -3.71 -3.97
C GLY A 218 -11.38 -4.46 -5.29
N GLU A 219 -12.05 -3.85 -6.27
CA GLU A 219 -12.36 -4.52 -7.55
C GLU A 219 -11.12 -4.88 -8.37
N THR A 220 -10.04 -4.11 -8.25
CA THR A 220 -8.80 -4.29 -9.03
C THR A 220 -7.63 -4.80 -8.19
N LYS A 221 -7.71 -4.70 -6.86
CA LYS A 221 -6.69 -5.18 -5.94
C LYS A 221 -7.33 -5.60 -4.62
N SER A 222 -6.94 -6.76 -4.14
CA SER A 222 -7.21 -7.20 -2.76
C SER A 222 -5.94 -7.74 -2.11
N SER A 223 -5.87 -7.66 -0.79
CA SER A 223 -4.72 -8.11 -0.01
C SER A 223 -5.24 -8.84 1.24
N ILE A 224 -4.72 -10.04 1.48
CA ILE A 224 -5.06 -10.86 2.65
C ILE A 224 -3.80 -11.25 3.41
N TRP A 225 -3.95 -11.47 4.71
CA TRP A 225 -3.02 -12.25 5.50
C TRP A 225 -3.60 -13.61 5.79
N LEU A 226 -2.79 -14.63 5.53
CA LEU A 226 -3.09 -16.00 5.88
C LEU A 226 -2.74 -16.28 7.35
N LYS A 227 -3.41 -17.25 7.95
CA LYS A 227 -3.09 -17.80 9.29
C LYS A 227 -1.64 -18.32 9.40
N SER A 228 -1.01 -18.63 8.26
CA SER A 228 0.40 -18.97 8.12
C SER A 228 1.35 -17.77 8.19
N LYS A 229 0.82 -16.57 8.43
CA LYS A 229 1.58 -15.31 8.56
C LYS A 229 2.18 -14.81 7.24
N ILE A 230 1.70 -15.32 6.11
CA ILE A 230 2.10 -14.89 4.76
C ILE A 230 1.08 -13.89 4.21
N GLN A 231 1.57 -12.79 3.65
CA GLN A 231 0.76 -11.85 2.87
C GLN A 231 0.58 -12.33 1.44
N VAL A 232 -0.65 -12.24 0.95
CA VAL A 232 -0.98 -12.51 -0.45
C VAL A 232 -1.71 -11.30 -1.03
N ASP A 233 -1.13 -10.72 -2.07
CA ASP A 233 -1.69 -9.64 -2.85
C ASP A 233 -2.20 -10.20 -4.18
N ILE A 234 -3.47 -9.94 -4.50
CA ILE A 234 -4.06 -10.30 -5.79
C ILE A 234 -4.40 -9.03 -6.57
N ARG A 235 -4.08 -9.04 -7.87
CA ARG A 235 -4.35 -7.92 -8.77
C ARG A 235 -5.10 -8.38 -10.01
N LEU A 236 -6.18 -7.67 -10.32
CA LEU A 236 -6.91 -7.86 -11.56
C LEU A 236 -6.13 -7.28 -12.73
N VAL A 237 -6.06 -8.02 -13.84
CA VAL A 237 -5.49 -7.57 -15.10
C VAL A 237 -6.42 -8.00 -16.24
N ASP A 238 -6.54 -7.15 -17.26
CA ASP A 238 -7.18 -7.54 -18.51
C ASP A 238 -6.46 -8.76 -19.14
N VAL A 239 -7.24 -9.69 -19.69
CA VAL A 239 -6.70 -10.91 -20.32
C VAL A 239 -5.76 -10.58 -21.47
N ASP A 240 -6.04 -9.52 -22.24
CA ASP A 240 -5.23 -9.11 -23.38
C ASP A 240 -3.88 -8.51 -22.93
N SER A 241 -3.86 -7.92 -21.74
CA SER A 241 -2.65 -7.34 -21.12
C SER A 241 -1.91 -8.32 -20.20
N PHE A 242 -2.42 -9.55 -20.02
CA PHE A 242 -1.92 -10.46 -18.99
C PHE A 242 -0.45 -10.81 -19.16
N GLY A 243 0.01 -11.00 -20.41
CA GLY A 243 1.41 -11.33 -20.69
C GLY A 243 2.38 -10.20 -20.26
N ALA A 244 2.06 -8.97 -20.64
CA ALA A 244 2.85 -7.79 -20.30
C ALA A 244 2.83 -7.53 -18.79
N ALA A 245 1.65 -7.61 -18.16
CA ALA A 245 1.54 -7.48 -16.72
C ALA A 245 2.30 -8.58 -15.97
N LEU A 246 2.24 -9.83 -16.44
CA LEU A 246 2.97 -10.94 -15.82
C LEU A 246 4.48 -10.70 -15.87
N GLN A 247 5.03 -10.19 -16.97
CA GLN A 247 6.44 -9.79 -17.03
C GLN A 247 6.73 -8.69 -16.01
N TYR A 248 5.97 -7.59 -16.04
CA TYR A 248 6.16 -6.43 -15.16
C TYR A 248 6.08 -6.80 -13.67
N PHE A 249 5.03 -7.51 -13.25
CA PHE A 249 4.83 -7.91 -11.86
C PHE A 249 5.71 -9.10 -11.45
N THR A 250 6.25 -9.88 -12.39
CA THR A 250 7.32 -10.83 -12.07
C THR A 250 8.59 -10.08 -11.72
N GLY A 251 8.94 -9.00 -12.41
CA GLY A 251 10.19 -8.28 -12.19
C GLY A 251 11.44 -9.16 -12.40
N SER A 252 12.55 -8.93 -11.69
CA SER A 252 12.74 -7.90 -10.66
C SER A 252 12.72 -6.49 -11.24
N LYS A 253 12.75 -5.48 -10.38
CA LYS A 253 12.76 -4.07 -10.79
C LYS A 253 13.92 -3.76 -11.76
N GLU A 254 15.04 -4.44 -11.60
CA GLU A 254 16.24 -4.28 -12.45
C GLU A 254 16.10 -4.99 -13.81
N HIS A 255 15.20 -5.95 -13.94
CA HIS A 255 14.92 -6.66 -15.19
C HIS A 255 13.88 -5.94 -16.05
N ASN A 256 12.93 -5.25 -15.40
CA ASN A 256 11.96 -4.38 -16.06
C ASN A 256 12.63 -3.09 -16.55
#